data_AF-A0A388PGA4-F1
#
_entry.id   AF-A0A388PGA4-F1
#
_cell.length_a   1.000
_cell.length_b   1.000
_cell.length_c   1.000
_cell.angle_alpha   90.00
_cell.angle_beta   90.00
_cell.angle_gamma   90.00
#
_symmetry.space_group_name_H-M   'P 1'
#
loop_
_entity.id
_entity.type
_entity.pdbx_description
1 polymer ?
#
loop_
_entity_poly.entity_id
_entity_poly.type
_entity_poly.pdbx_seq_one_letter_code
_entity_poly.pdbx_strand_id
1 'polypeptide(L)'
;MNARLSLRLLLVLDILMLVAGVSLSFFDGYLLPDTLAEWKEAQLDEDALSLTDLILLALWLGWLGGYLVSVVGLFLQQRWAAWLFLAITVLGVGFTLSEPSVYSGLLAAIDAVALLVQGAILAVCFGTDALRPENPVA
;
A
#
# COMPACT_ATOMS: atom_id res chain seq x y z
N MET A 1 2.59 -3.42 -26.63
CA MET A 1 1.69 -2.83 -25.61
C MET A 1 2.28 -1.50 -25.17
N ASN A 2 1.46 -0.44 -25.10
CA ASN A 2 1.93 0.88 -24.67
C ASN A 2 2.25 0.83 -23.17
N ALA A 3 3.54 0.85 -22.81
CA ALA A 3 3.99 0.73 -21.42
C ALA A 3 3.34 1.76 -20.48
N ARG A 4 3.04 2.96 -20.99
CA ARG A 4 2.28 4.00 -20.28
C ARG A 4 0.85 3.60 -19.95
N LEU A 5 0.17 2.89 -20.86
CA LEU A 5 -1.20 2.41 -20.65
C LEU A 5 -1.21 1.26 -19.65
N SER A 6 -0.24 0.35 -19.74
CA SER A 6 -0.04 -0.71 -18.73
C SER A 6 0.19 -0.12 -17.34
N LEU A 7 1.06 0.90 -17.21
CA LEU A 7 1.31 1.58 -15.94
C LEU A 7 0.02 2.19 -15.36
N ARG A 8 -0.77 2.90 -16.16
CA ARG A 8 -2.05 3.48 -15.71
C ARG A 8 -3.05 2.42 -15.24
N LEU A 9 -3.17 1.31 -15.96
CA LEU A 9 -4.04 0.21 -15.56
C LEU A 9 -3.60 -0.41 -14.23
N LEU A 10 -2.29 -0.61 -14.05
CA LEU A 10 -1.74 -1.12 -12.79
C LEU A 10 -1.99 -0.15 -11.63
N LEU A 11 -1.81 1.16 -11.82
CA LEU A 11 -2.10 2.17 -10.79
C LEU A 11 -3.59 2.21 -10.41
N VAL A 12 -4.48 2.08 -11.39
CA VAL A 12 -5.93 2.00 -11.11
C VAL A 12 -6.24 0.73 -10.33
N LEU A 13 -5.66 -0.41 -10.72
CA LEU A 13 -5.83 -1.67 -10.01
C LEU A 13 -5.30 -1.58 -8.57
N ASP A 14 -4.14 -0.97 -8.36
CA ASP A 14 -3.52 -0.75 -7.04
C ASP A 14 -4.42 0.08 -6.11
N ILE A 15 -5.00 1.17 -6.63
CA ILE A 15 -5.99 1.96 -5.88
C ILE A 15 -7.26 1.16 -5.58
N LEU A 16 -7.76 0.37 -6.52
CA LEU A 16 -8.92 -0.50 -6.28
C LEU A 16 -8.64 -1.54 -5.20
N MET A 17 -7.44 -2.11 -5.18
CA MET A 17 -7.03 -3.06 -4.14
C MET A 17 -6.92 -2.38 -2.78
N LEU A 18 -6.36 -1.16 -2.72
CA LEU A 18 -6.32 -0.37 -1.49
C LEU A 18 -7.73 -0.10 -0.96
N VAL A 19 -8.66 0.35 -1.81
CA VAL A 19 -10.06 0.60 -1.40
C VAL A 19 -10.73 -0.70 -0.95
N ALA A 20 -10.52 -1.81 -1.66
CA ALA A 20 -11.08 -3.12 -1.29
C ALA A 20 -10.53 -3.61 0.06
N GLY A 21 -9.22 -3.51 0.29
CA GLY A 21 -8.58 -3.90 1.55
C GLY A 21 -9.07 -3.06 2.72
N VAL A 22 -9.14 -1.74 2.56
CA VAL A 22 -9.69 -0.83 3.58
C VAL A 22 -11.17 -1.12 3.83
N SER A 23 -11.96 -1.40 2.79
CA SER A 23 -13.39 -1.73 2.97
C SER A 23 -13.57 -3.03 3.74
N LEU A 24 -12.76 -4.04 3.44
CA LEU A 24 -12.83 -5.36 4.09
C LEU A 24 -12.29 -5.35 5.51
N SER A 25 -11.36 -4.45 5.85
CA SER A 25 -10.85 -4.34 7.22
C SER A 25 -11.96 -3.99 8.23
N PHE A 26 -13.00 -3.26 7.82
CA PHE A 26 -14.20 -3.01 8.63
C PHE A 26 -15.03 -4.28 8.91
N PHE A 27 -14.92 -5.30 8.07
CA PHE A 27 -15.65 -6.57 8.22
C PHE A 27 -14.78 -7.70 8.75
N ASP A 28 -13.49 -7.45 8.99
CA ASP A 28 -12.50 -8.46 9.32
C ASP A 28 -12.88 -9.24 10.59
N GLY A 29 -13.45 -8.55 11.59
CA GLY A 29 -13.96 -9.16 12.83
C GLY A 29 -15.04 -10.22 12.61
N TYR A 30 -15.86 -10.12 11.56
CA TYR A 30 -16.89 -11.11 11.23
C TYR A 30 -16.35 -12.31 10.44
N LEU A 31 -15.18 -12.17 9.83
CA LEU A 31 -14.54 -13.20 9.00
C LEU A 31 -13.50 -14.03 9.78
N LEU A 32 -13.17 -13.59 11.00
CA LEU A 32 -12.25 -14.27 11.90
C LEU A 32 -12.98 -15.33 12.73
N PRO A 33 -12.38 -16.51 12.99
CA PRO A 33 -12.85 -17.44 14.01
C PRO A 33 -12.89 -16.78 15.39
N ASP A 34 -13.88 -17.13 16.20
CA ASP A 34 -14.15 -16.50 17.51
C ASP A 34 -12.90 -16.36 18.40
N THR A 35 -12.04 -17.39 18.44
CA THR A 35 -10.79 -17.37 19.24
C THR A 35 -9.78 -16.31 18.81
N LEU A 36 -9.76 -15.95 17.52
CA LEU A 36 -8.86 -14.92 16.98
C LEU A 36 -9.49 -13.53 17.06
N ALA A 37 -10.82 -13.44 16.97
CA ALA A 37 -11.56 -12.22 17.23
C ALA A 37 -11.38 -11.77 18.69
N GLU A 38 -11.54 -12.68 19.65
CA GLU A 38 -11.31 -12.39 21.08
C GLU A 38 -9.88 -11.95 21.38
N TRP A 39 -8.87 -12.57 20.76
CA TRP A 39 -7.47 -12.14 20.91
C TRP A 39 -7.23 -10.73 20.37
N LYS A 40 -7.83 -10.40 19.22
CA LYS A 40 -7.73 -9.09 18.58
C LYS A 40 -8.42 -8.01 19.40
N GLU A 41 -9.58 -8.32 19.98
CA GLU A 41 -10.30 -7.43 20.90
C GLU A 41 -9.53 -7.21 22.21
N ALA A 42 -8.92 -8.25 22.77
CA ALA A 42 -8.10 -8.14 23.98
C ALA A 42 -6.84 -7.28 23.81
N GLN A 43 -6.33 -7.12 22.57
CA GLN A 43 -5.26 -6.17 22.27
C GLN A 43 -5.73 -4.72 22.15
N LEU A 44 -7.01 -4.49 21.87
CA LEU A 44 -7.59 -3.14 21.74
C LEU A 44 -7.99 -2.54 23.10
N ASP A 45 -8.18 -3.38 24.13
CA ASP A 45 -8.58 -3.00 25.49
C ASP A 45 -7.43 -2.47 26.37
N GLU A 46 -6.20 -2.28 25.84
CA GLU A 46 -5.13 -1.56 26.54
C GLU A 46 -5.42 -0.05 26.58
N ASP A 47 -6.21 0.34 27.60
CA ASP A 47 -6.69 1.68 27.89
C ASP A 47 -5.56 2.71 28.16
N ALA A 48 -5.00 3.29 27.10
CA ALA A 48 -4.70 4.73 26.96
C ALA A 48 -3.95 4.96 25.63
N LEU A 49 -4.42 5.89 24.80
CA LEU A 49 -3.66 6.38 23.64
C LEU A 49 -2.29 6.87 24.11
N SER A 50 -1.27 6.05 23.91
CA SER A 50 0.11 6.34 24.28
C SER A 50 0.70 7.34 23.28
N LEU A 51 1.74 8.07 23.70
CA LEU A 51 2.52 8.89 22.77
C LEU A 51 3.09 8.05 21.62
N THR A 52 3.39 6.77 21.89
CA THR A 52 3.83 5.82 20.87
C THR A 52 2.75 5.60 19.80
N ASP A 53 1.50 5.40 20.18
CA ASP A 53 0.39 5.17 19.25
C ASP A 53 0.14 6.40 18.38
N LEU A 54 0.28 7.59 18.97
CA LEU A 54 0.15 8.87 18.28
C LEU A 54 1.26 9.08 17.24
N ILE A 55 2.50 8.67 17.56
CA ILE A 55 3.63 8.68 16.63
C ILE A 55 3.42 7.66 15.52
N LEU A 56 2.99 6.43 15.84
CA LEU A 56 2.69 5.39 14.86
C LEU A 56 1.57 5.82 13.91
N LEU A 57 0.50 6.42 14.44
CA LEU A 57 -0.60 6.97 13.65
C LEU A 57 -0.11 8.08 12.69
N ALA A 58 0.69 9.02 13.19
CA ALA A 58 1.26 10.08 12.36
C ALA A 58 2.16 9.52 11.26
N LEU A 59 2.91 8.46 11.56
CA LEU A 59 3.79 7.78 10.62
C LEU A 59 2.99 7.02 9.55
N TRP A 60 1.92 6.32 9.93
CA TRP A 60 0.98 5.67 9.01
C TRP A 60 0.28 6.69 8.09
N LEU A 61 -0.16 7.83 8.64
CA LEU A 61 -0.73 8.92 7.84
C LEU A 61 0.29 9.53 6.87
N GLY A 62 1.53 9.71 7.32
CA GLY A 62 2.63 10.17 6.47
C GLY A 62 2.93 9.19 5.33
N TRP A 63 2.93 7.89 5.64
CA TRP A 63 3.08 6.83 4.64
C TRP A 63 1.94 6.85 3.61
N LEU A 64 0.68 6.92 4.06
CA LEU A 64 -0.49 7.00 3.20
C LEU A 64 -0.47 8.26 2.32
N GLY A 65 -0.11 9.41 2.90
CA GLY A 65 0.02 10.67 2.17
C GLY A 65 1.11 10.59 1.10
N GLY A 66 2.29 10.08 1.44
CA GLY A 66 3.35 9.83 0.49
C GLY A 66 2.91 8.88 -0.61
N TYR A 67 2.17 7.83 -0.26
CA TYR A 67 1.72 6.81 -1.20
C TYR A 67 0.81 7.44 -2.25
N LEU A 68 -0.19 8.22 -1.83
CA LEU A 68 -1.07 8.95 -2.73
C LEU A 68 -0.31 9.92 -3.64
N VAL A 69 0.65 10.67 -3.08
CA VAL A 69 1.50 11.58 -3.87
C VAL A 69 2.31 10.82 -4.93
N SER A 70 2.83 9.64 -4.58
CA SER A 70 3.59 8.79 -5.50
C SER A 70 2.72 8.22 -6.62
N VAL A 71 1.49 7.76 -6.31
CA VAL A 71 0.54 7.27 -7.31
C VAL A 71 0.13 8.38 -8.28
N VAL A 72 -0.20 9.56 -7.77
CA VAL A 72 -0.53 10.73 -8.61
C VAL A 72 0.65 11.12 -9.50
N GLY A 73 1.86 11.16 -8.93
CA GLY A 73 3.07 11.45 -9.69
C GLY A 73 3.35 10.43 -10.79
N LEU A 74 3.16 9.14 -10.52
CA LEU A 74 3.29 8.06 -11.51
C LEU A 74 2.20 8.13 -12.59
N PHE A 75 0.97 8.53 -12.23
CA PHE A 75 -0.11 8.74 -13.19
C PHE A 75 0.21 9.88 -14.16
N LEU A 76 0.86 10.93 -13.66
CA LEU A 76 1.42 12.05 -14.43
C LEU A 76 2.78 11.73 -15.09
N GLN A 77 3.26 10.49 -15.01
CA GLN A 77 4.50 10.00 -15.62
C GLN A 77 5.77 10.72 -15.12
N GLN A 78 5.74 11.22 -13.89
CA GLN A 78 6.87 11.89 -13.26
C GLN A 78 7.91 10.88 -12.77
N ARG A 79 9.17 11.06 -13.15
CA ARG A 79 10.25 10.13 -12.82
C ARG A 79 10.63 10.14 -11.33
N TRP A 80 10.46 11.27 -10.62
CA TRP A 80 10.71 11.35 -9.18
C TRP A 80 9.71 10.48 -8.38
N ALA A 81 8.50 10.28 -8.92
CA ALA A 81 7.46 9.52 -8.25
C ALA A 81 7.77 8.02 -8.17
N ALA A 82 8.56 7.47 -9.11
CA ALA A 82 9.00 6.07 -9.05
C ALA A 82 9.92 5.79 -7.86
N TRP A 83 10.82 6.72 -7.53
CA TRP A 83 11.69 6.62 -6.36
C TRP A 83 10.90 6.78 -5.07
N LEU A 84 9.95 7.72 -5.04
CA LEU A 84 9.05 7.89 -3.91
C LEU A 84 8.22 6.62 -3.67
N PHE A 85 7.62 6.05 -4.72
CA PHE A 85 6.83 4.83 -4.65
C PHE A 85 7.66 3.64 -4.14
N LEU A 86 8.90 3.50 -4.62
CA LEU A 86 9.84 2.48 -4.12
C LEU A 86 10.13 2.65 -2.64
N ALA A 87 10.48 3.86 -2.21
CA ALA A 87 10.79 4.15 -0.81
C ALA A 87 9.60 3.81 0.10
N ILE A 88 8.39 4.17 -0.33
CA ILE A 88 7.15 3.92 0.41
C ILE A 88 6.79 2.44 0.43
N THR A 89 7.00 1.71 -0.66
CA THR A 89 6.78 0.26 -0.72
C THR A 89 7.69 -0.46 0.28
N VAL A 90 8.98 -0.11 0.30
CA VAL A 90 9.96 -0.69 1.25
C VAL A 90 9.58 -0.35 2.69
N LEU A 91 9.18 0.89 2.94
CA LEU A 91 8.75 1.37 4.25
C LEU A 91 7.49 0.61 4.72
N GLY A 92 6.52 0.39 3.82
CA GLY A 92 5.30 -0.36 4.10
C GLY A 92 5.59 -1.83 4.45
N VAL A 93 6.47 -2.50 3.71
CA VAL A 93 6.93 -3.86 4.07
C VAL A 93 7.60 -3.86 5.45
N GLY A 94 8.39 -2.83 5.76
CA GLY A 94 8.96 -2.64 7.10
C GLY A 94 7.90 -2.64 8.21
N PHE A 95 6.79 -1.93 8.01
CA PHE A 95 5.69 -1.91 8.98
C PHE A 95 4.99 -3.25 9.15
N THR A 96 4.81 -4.01 8.08
CA THR A 96 4.18 -5.34 8.18
C THR A 96 5.00 -6.34 9.00
N LEU A 97 6.30 -6.10 9.17
CA LEU A 97 7.19 -6.96 9.94
C LEU A 97 7.26 -6.60 11.43
N SER A 98 6.85 -5.38 11.81
CA SER A 98 7.01 -4.88 13.19
C SER A 98 5.90 -5.29 14.14
N GLU A 99 4.68 -5.55 13.66
CA GLU A 99 3.52 -5.88 14.50
C GLU A 99 2.94 -7.26 14.17
N PRO A 100 2.80 -8.16 15.16
CA PRO A 100 2.05 -9.39 15.00
C PRO A 100 0.58 -9.04 14.80
N SER A 101 0.09 -9.21 13.57
CA SER A 101 -1.26 -8.85 13.16
C SER A 101 -2.01 -10.09 12.67
N VAL A 102 -3.30 -10.14 12.98
CA VAL A 102 -4.20 -11.22 12.54
C VAL A 102 -5.24 -10.63 11.59
N TYR A 103 -5.26 -11.19 10.38
CA TYR A 103 -6.16 -10.81 9.30
C TYR A 103 -6.98 -12.02 8.86
N SER A 104 -8.19 -11.78 8.37
CA SER A 104 -8.94 -12.81 7.65
C SER A 104 -8.18 -13.27 6.39
N GLY A 105 -8.37 -14.53 6.00
CA GLY A 105 -7.69 -15.08 4.83
C GLY A 105 -7.98 -14.33 3.52
N LEU A 106 -9.17 -13.71 3.41
CA LEU A 106 -9.54 -12.87 2.27
C LEU A 106 -8.75 -11.56 2.26
N LEU A 107 -8.59 -10.90 3.41
CA LEU A 107 -7.83 -9.67 3.53
C LEU A 107 -6.34 -9.92 3.25
N ALA A 108 -5.79 -11.00 3.80
CA ALA A 108 -4.43 -11.44 3.50
C ALA A 108 -4.21 -11.74 2.00
N ALA A 109 -5.20 -12.32 1.31
CA ALA A 109 -5.12 -12.56 -0.13
C ALA A 109 -5.10 -11.26 -0.94
N ILE A 110 -5.91 -10.27 -0.56
CA ILE A 110 -5.93 -8.96 -1.22
C ILE A 110 -4.62 -8.23 -1.02
N ASP A 111 -4.07 -8.24 0.19
CA ASP A 111 -2.77 -7.63 0.47
C ASP A 111 -1.65 -8.29 -0.33
N ALA A 112 -1.66 -9.62 -0.45
CA ALA A 112 -0.70 -10.34 -1.28
C ALA A 112 -0.80 -9.95 -2.76
N VAL A 113 -2.02 -9.82 -3.30
CA VAL A 113 -2.24 -9.37 -4.68
C VAL A 113 -1.82 -7.91 -4.85
N ALA A 114 -2.14 -7.03 -3.91
CA ALA A 114 -1.72 -5.64 -3.92
C ALA A 114 -0.18 -5.53 -3.96
N LEU A 115 0.53 -6.31 -3.13
CA LEU A 115 1.99 -6.35 -3.14
C LEU A 115 2.56 -6.79 -4.49
N LEU A 116 1.95 -7.79 -5.14
CA LEU A 116 2.33 -8.21 -6.49
C LEU A 116 2.10 -7.10 -7.53
N VAL A 117 0.99 -6.38 -7.43
CA VAL A 117 0.69 -5.23 -8.30
C VAL A 117 1.69 -4.10 -8.10
N GLN A 118 2.05 -3.77 -6.86
CA GLN A 118 3.09 -2.78 -6.54
C GLN A 118 4.46 -3.19 -7.10
N GLY A 119 4.82 -4.47 -6.97
CA GLY A 119 6.03 -5.02 -7.59
C GLY A 119 6.00 -4.91 -9.13
N ALA A 120 4.85 -5.16 -9.75
CA ALA A 120 4.68 -4.97 -11.19
C ALA A 120 4.78 -3.50 -11.61
N ILE A 121 4.22 -2.57 -10.83
CA ILE A 121 4.36 -1.11 -11.05
C ILE A 121 5.84 -0.73 -11.03
N LEU A 122 6.60 -1.18 -10.02
CA LEU A 122 8.04 -0.93 -9.93
C LEU A 122 8.80 -1.53 -11.11
N ALA A 123 8.49 -2.77 -11.50
CA ALA A 123 9.09 -3.42 -12.66
C ALA A 123 8.84 -2.63 -13.96
N VAL A 124 7.64 -2.08 -14.14
CA VAL A 124 7.33 -1.22 -15.30
C VAL A 124 8.05 0.12 -15.19
N CYS A 125 8.10 0.74 -14.01
CA CYS A 125 8.74 2.04 -13.81
C CYS A 125 10.25 2.01 -14.04
N PHE A 126 10.94 0.96 -13.59
CA PHE A 126 12.41 0.85 -13.67
C PHE A 126 12.88 -0.03 -14.84
N GLY A 127 12.06 -0.97 -15.30
CA GLY A 127 12.39 -1.90 -16.38
C GLY A 127 11.96 -1.45 -17.78
N THR A 128 11.17 -0.37 -17.90
CA THR A 128 10.70 0.11 -19.21
C THR A 128 10.83 1.62 -19.37
N ASP A 129 10.75 2.10 -20.62
CA ASP A 129 10.81 3.52 -20.97
C ASP A 129 9.49 4.28 -20.69
N ALA A 130 8.58 3.73 -19.86
CA ALA A 130 7.28 4.33 -19.56
C ALA A 130 7.36 5.74 -18.95
N LEU A 131 8.47 6.06 -18.28
CA LEU A 131 8.73 7.34 -17.62
C LEU A 131 9.75 8.22 -18.36
N ARG A 132 10.19 7.83 -19.57
CA ARG A 132 11.11 8.67 -20.36
C ARG A 132 10.35 9.84 -20.98
N PRO A 133 10.86 11.08 -20.89
CA PRO A 133 10.32 12.20 -21.64
C PRO A 133 10.45 11.90 -23.14
N GLU A 134 9.43 12.28 -23.94
CA GLU A 134 9.41 12.04 -25.39
C GLU A 134 10.52 12.80 -26.15
N ASN A 135 11.23 13.72 -25.49
CA ASN A 135 12.37 14.45 -26.04
C ASN A 135 13.59 14.40 -25.10
N PRO A 136 14.70 13.73 -25.48
CA PRO A 136 15.95 13.77 -24.75
C PRO A 136 16.87 14.95 -25.14
N VAL A 137 16.34 16.07 -25.64
CA VAL A 137 17.19 17.22 -26.06
C VAL A 137 16.61 18.56 -25.60
N ALA A 138 17.29 19.16 -24.63
CA ALA A 138 17.68 20.57 -24.63
C ALA A 138 18.96 20.70 -23.80
#